data_AF-A0A0P0RIL0-F1
#
_entry.id   AF-A0A0P0RIL0-F1
#
_cell.length_a   1.000
_cell.length_b   1.000
_cell.length_c   1.000
_cell.angle_alpha   90.00
_cell.angle_beta   90.00
_cell.angle_gamma   90.00
#
_symmetry.space_group_name_H-M   'P 1'
#
loop_
_entity.id
_entity.type
_entity.pdbx_description
1 polymer ?
#
loop_
_entity_poly.entity_id
_entity_poly.type
_entity_poly.pdbx_seq_one_letter_code
_entity_poly.pdbx_strand_id
1 'polypeptide(L)'
;MAKYLYEVSFSGGRSNPEFHIFIRNVTELNAKAGDYAGISNLCVISHTQNQKTVLALCARGLKKSREDLEVVEITRKTLASPNSSHRLFQELIDRLYLPFDTYPNIV
;
A
#
# COMPACT_ATOMS: atom_id res chain seq x y z
N MET A 1 -19.63 3.67 0.37
CA MET A 1 -18.64 4.17 -0.59
C MET A 1 -17.69 3.03 -0.91
N ALA A 2 -17.35 2.84 -2.18
CA ALA A 2 -16.42 1.79 -2.57
C ALA A 2 -15.00 2.09 -2.02
N LYS A 3 -14.30 1.05 -1.58
CA LYS A 3 -12.90 1.11 -1.16
C LYS A 3 -12.00 0.58 -2.26
N TYR A 4 -10.77 1.08 -2.32
CA TYR A 4 -9.72 0.63 -3.23
C TYR A 4 -8.55 0.10 -2.42
N LEU A 5 -7.74 -0.76 -3.04
CA LEU A 5 -6.50 -1.28 -2.46
C LEU A 5 -5.31 -0.67 -3.16
N TYR A 6 -4.31 -0.27 -2.38
CA TYR A 6 -3.09 0.35 -2.86
C TYR A 6 -1.88 -0.38 -2.31
N GLU A 7 -0.96 -0.78 -3.19
CA GLU A 7 0.41 -1.09 -2.82
C GLU A 7 1.14 0.24 -2.60
N VAL A 8 1.83 0.35 -1.47
CA VAL A 8 2.68 1.49 -1.17
C VAL A 8 4.09 0.98 -0.91
N SER A 9 5.03 1.44 -1.71
CA SER A 9 6.45 1.11 -1.59
C SER A 9 7.27 2.36 -1.27
N PHE A 10 8.35 2.18 -0.53
CA PHE A 10 9.27 3.25 -0.13
C PHE A 10 10.72 2.84 -0.30
N SER A 11 11.39 3.48 -1.25
CA SER A 11 12.76 3.16 -1.64
C SER A 11 13.74 3.42 -0.50
N GLY A 12 14.68 2.48 -0.33
CA GLY A 12 15.63 2.47 0.78
C GLY A 12 15.05 1.96 2.11
N GLY A 13 13.72 1.84 2.24
CA GLY A 13 13.06 1.24 3.41
C GLY A 13 13.62 1.76 4.73
N ARG A 14 13.94 0.84 5.66
CA ARG A 14 14.55 1.16 6.97
C ARG A 14 15.88 1.93 6.92
N SER A 15 16.59 1.88 5.80
CA SER A 15 17.86 2.59 5.61
C SER A 15 17.65 4.05 5.18
N ASN A 16 16.43 4.44 4.83
CA ASN A 16 16.09 5.81 4.47
C ASN A 16 15.95 6.68 5.75
N PRO A 17 16.58 7.88 5.82
CA PRO A 17 16.52 8.74 7.00
C PRO A 17 15.10 9.20 7.36
N GLU A 18 14.19 9.27 6.39
CA GLU A 18 12.79 9.67 6.58
C GLU A 18 11.83 8.46 6.74
N PHE A 19 12.36 7.23 6.86
CA PHE A 19 11.54 6.01 7.00
C PHE A 19 10.54 6.06 8.17
N HIS A 20 10.95 6.67 9.28
CA HIS A 20 10.10 6.84 10.46
C HIS A 20 8.85 7.71 10.17
N ILE A 21 8.98 8.70 9.29
CA ILE A 21 7.85 9.53 8.83
C ILE A 21 6.92 8.70 7.95
N PHE A 22 7.51 7.96 7.01
CA PHE A 22 6.77 7.04 6.15
C PHE A 22 5.94 6.04 6.97
N ILE A 23 6.59 5.31 7.89
CA ILE A 23 5.93 4.32 8.75
C ILE A 23 4.77 4.93 9.53
N ARG A 24 4.97 6.11 10.13
CA ARG A 24 3.91 6.80 10.86
C ARG A 24 2.72 7.08 9.95
N ASN A 25 2.95 7.66 8.78
CA ASN A 25 1.89 8.04 7.85
C ASN A 25 1.10 6.81 7.34
N VAL A 26 1.78 5.72 6.96
CA VAL A 26 1.09 4.51 6.49
C VAL A 26 0.37 3.79 7.63
N THR A 27 0.91 3.83 8.85
CA THR A 27 0.25 3.24 10.03
C THR A 27 -1.03 4.00 10.39
N GLU A 28 -1.04 5.33 10.30
CA GLU A 28 -2.25 6.16 10.48
C GLU A 28 -3.35 5.81 9.46
N LEU A 29 -2.97 5.32 8.28
CA LEU A 29 -3.87 4.82 7.25
C LEU A 29 -4.23 3.34 7.40
N ASN A 30 -3.92 2.73 8.55
CA ASN A 30 -4.14 1.30 8.85
C ASN A 30 -3.47 0.35 7.84
N ALA A 31 -2.31 0.73 7.30
CA ALA A 31 -1.57 -0.12 6.38
C ALA A 31 -1.25 -1.50 6.98
N LYS A 32 -1.26 -2.52 6.13
CA LYS A 32 -0.88 -3.89 6.47
C LYS A 32 0.40 -4.26 5.73
N ALA A 33 1.35 -4.85 6.45
CA ALA A 33 2.53 -5.41 5.82
C ALA A 33 2.13 -6.59 4.93
N GLY A 34 2.85 -6.80 3.82
CA GLY A 34 2.67 -7.97 2.96
C GLY A 34 2.96 -9.29 3.66
N ASP A 35 3.79 -9.25 4.70
CA ASP A 35 4.26 -10.39 5.47
C ASP A 35 4.02 -10.21 6.99
N TYR A 36 4.32 -11.25 7.76
CA TYR A 36 4.25 -11.22 9.22
C TYR A 36 5.45 -10.46 9.86
N ALA A 37 6.39 -9.93 9.07
CA ALA A 37 7.60 -9.26 9.57
C ALA A 37 7.40 -7.75 9.82
N GLY A 38 6.21 -7.23 9.53
CA GLY A 38 5.87 -5.82 9.68
C GLY A 38 6.34 -4.97 8.51
N ILE A 39 5.97 -3.69 8.50
CA ILE A 39 6.23 -2.81 7.35
C ILE A 39 7.73 -2.47 7.32
N SER A 40 8.42 -2.92 6.28
CA SER A 40 9.87 -2.75 6.09
C SER A 40 10.18 -1.71 5.00
N ASN A 41 9.52 -1.84 3.86
CA ASN A 41 9.58 -0.91 2.73
C ASN A 41 8.30 -0.97 1.87
N LEU A 42 7.36 -1.86 2.22
CA LEU A 42 6.22 -2.22 1.39
C LEU A 42 5.01 -2.51 2.27
N CYS A 43 3.84 -2.01 1.89
CA CYS A 43 2.59 -2.26 2.58
C CYS A 43 1.38 -2.11 1.66
N VAL A 44 0.24 -2.63 2.10
CA VAL A 44 -1.06 -2.51 1.43
C VAL A 44 -1.98 -1.65 2.26
N ILE A 45 -2.62 -0.67 1.62
CA ILE A 45 -3.58 0.27 2.24
C ILE A 45 -4.94 0.09 1.57
N SER A 46 -6.00 0.00 2.38
CA SER A 46 -7.38 0.11 1.92
C SER A 46 -7.91 1.52 2.18
N HIS A 47 -8.38 2.22 1.14
CA HIS A 47 -8.89 3.58 1.27
C HIS A 47 -10.01 3.89 0.27
N THR A 48 -10.91 4.80 0.62
CA THR A 48 -12.00 5.27 -0.25
C THR A 48 -11.59 6.39 -1.22
N GLN A 49 -10.35 6.89 -1.10
CA GLN A 49 -9.85 8.03 -1.86
C GLN A 49 -8.94 7.51 -2.96
N ASN A 50 -8.77 8.30 -4.03
CA ASN A 50 -7.95 7.90 -5.16
C ASN A 50 -6.45 7.81 -4.83
N GLN A 51 -5.70 7.17 -5.72
CA GLN A 51 -4.25 6.96 -5.64
C GLN A 51 -3.46 8.25 -5.34
N LYS A 52 -3.81 9.38 -6.00
CA LYS A 52 -3.10 10.66 -5.82
C LYS A 52 -3.26 11.21 -4.41
N THR A 53 -4.47 11.10 -3.85
CA THR A 53 -4.74 11.51 -2.47
C THR A 53 -4.03 10.60 -1.48
N VAL A 54 -4.05 9.29 -1.69
CA VAL A 54 -3.32 8.34 -0.83
C VAL A 54 -1.82 8.61 -0.86
N LEU A 55 -1.24 8.84 -2.05
CA LEU A 55 0.16 9.26 -2.19
C LEU A 55 0.45 10.54 -1.42
N ALA A 56 -0.42 11.56 -1.51
CA ALA A 56 -0.24 12.80 -0.77
C ALA A 56 -0.28 12.62 0.76
N LEU A 57 -1.14 11.72 1.25
CA LEU A 57 -1.23 11.37 2.67
C LEU A 57 0.02 10.63 3.14
N CYS A 58 0.47 9.62 2.38
CA CYS A 58 1.71 8.88 2.67
C CYS A 58 2.95 9.78 2.61
N ALA A 59 2.97 10.77 1.72
CA ALA A 59 4.08 11.71 1.55
C ALA A 59 4.10 12.86 2.57
N ARG A 60 3.12 12.95 3.48
CA ARG A 60 2.97 14.11 4.36
C ARG A 60 4.17 14.24 5.30
N GLY A 61 4.88 15.37 5.20
CA GLY A 61 6.05 15.66 6.02
C GLY A 61 7.36 15.05 5.52
N LEU A 62 7.35 14.23 4.45
CA LEU A 62 8.57 13.86 3.72
C LEU A 62 9.10 15.08 2.97
N LYS A 63 10.36 15.42 3.19
CA LYS A 63 10.99 16.59 2.56
C LYS A 63 11.97 16.21 1.46
N LYS A 64 12.70 15.11 1.64
CA LYS A 64 13.78 14.69 0.74
C LYS A 64 13.43 13.43 -0.04
N SER A 65 12.68 12.52 0.58
CA SER A 65 12.38 11.20 0.03
C SER A 65 10.97 11.08 -0.53
N ARG A 66 10.40 12.17 -1.05
CA ARG A 66 9.07 12.11 -1.64
C ARG A 66 9.05 11.31 -2.95
N GLU A 67 10.15 11.39 -3.70
CA GLU A 67 10.34 10.64 -4.95
C GLU A 67 10.61 9.15 -4.73
N ASP A 68 11.05 8.78 -3.53
CA ASP A 68 11.25 7.40 -3.12
C ASP A 68 9.94 6.65 -2.85
N LEU A 69 8.82 7.37 -2.78
CA LEU A 69 7.50 6.84 -2.45
C LEU A 69 6.70 6.56 -3.71
N GLU A 70 6.25 5.32 -3.85
CA GLU A 70 5.35 4.89 -4.91
C GLU A 70 4.05 4.36 -4.32
N VAL A 71 2.93 4.71 -4.95
CA VAL A 71 1.61 4.17 -4.62
C VAL A 71 1.01 3.64 -5.90
N VAL A 72 0.69 2.35 -5.95
CA VAL A 72 0.10 1.69 -7.12
C VAL A 72 -1.22 1.06 -6.72
N GLU A 73 -2.26 1.27 -7.52
CA GLU A 73 -3.55 0.63 -7.25
C GLU A 73 -3.52 -0.86 -7.58
N ILE A 74 -3.95 -1.67 -6.62
CA ILE A 74 -4.15 -3.09 -6.83
C ILE A 74 -5.50 -3.31 -7.51
N THR A 75 -5.46 -3.88 -8.71
CA THR A 75 -6.63 -4.22 -9.52
C THR A 75 -6.67 -5.72 -9.83
N ARG A 76 -7.83 -6.21 -10.27
CA ARG A 76 -8.04 -7.59 -10.72
C ARG A 76 -7.02 -7.99 -11.80
N LYS A 77 -6.74 -7.07 -12.74
CA LYS A 77 -5.78 -7.29 -13.83
C LYS A 77 -4.36 -7.48 -13.30
N THR A 78 -3.95 -6.63 -12.36
CA THR A 78 -2.61 -6.71 -11.76
C THR A 78 -2.46 -7.94 -10.87
N LEU A 79 -3.49 -8.34 -10.12
CA LEU A 79 -3.46 -9.56 -9.32
C LEU A 79 -3.39 -10.84 -10.17
N ALA A 80 -4.15 -10.88 -11.27
CA ALA A 80 -4.15 -12.04 -12.17
C ALA A 80 -2.90 -12.13 -13.06
N SER A 81 -2.09 -11.07 -13.13
CA SER A 81 -0.91 -11.06 -13.99
C SER A 81 0.24 -11.83 -13.34
N PRO A 82 0.81 -12.86 -14.03
CA PRO A 82 1.89 -13.67 -13.47
C PRO A 82 3.19 -12.88 -13.25
N ASN A 83 3.35 -11.73 -13.90
CA ASN A 83 4.55 -10.88 -13.82
C ASN A 83 4.37 -9.66 -12.91
N SER A 84 3.24 -9.51 -12.21
CA SER A 84 3.00 -8.37 -11.31
C SER A 84 3.45 -8.68 -9.89
N SER A 85 4.09 -7.71 -9.23
CA SER A 85 4.38 -7.74 -7.79
C SER A 85 3.13 -7.92 -6.95
N HIS A 86 1.96 -7.52 -7.46
CA HIS A 86 0.70 -7.54 -6.72
C HIS A 86 0.26 -8.97 -6.37
N ARG A 87 0.70 -9.97 -7.14
CA ARG A 87 0.39 -11.39 -6.90
C ARG A 87 0.87 -11.86 -5.52
N LEU A 88 1.94 -11.27 -5.00
CA LEU A 88 2.46 -11.58 -3.66
C LEU A 88 1.46 -11.22 -2.55
N PHE A 89 0.58 -10.26 -2.78
CA PHE A 89 -0.43 -9.85 -1.82
C PHE A 89 -1.72 -10.64 -1.90
N GLN A 90 -1.84 -11.61 -2.82
CA GLN A 90 -3.11 -12.30 -3.04
C GLN A 90 -3.62 -12.98 -1.76
N GLU A 91 -2.77 -13.71 -1.04
CA GLU A 91 -3.13 -14.35 0.23
C GLU A 91 -3.53 -13.34 1.30
N LEU A 92 -2.84 -12.20 1.37
CA LEU A 92 -3.15 -11.11 2.30
C LEU A 92 -4.50 -10.45 1.97
N ILE A 93 -4.75 -10.18 0.69
CA ILE A 93 -6.00 -9.59 0.21
C ILE A 93 -7.16 -10.55 0.48
N ASP A 94 -7.00 -11.82 0.15
CA ASP A 94 -8.02 -12.86 0.34
C ASP A 94 -8.34 -13.12 1.82
N ARG A 95 -7.37 -12.95 2.73
CA ARG A 95 -7.57 -13.20 4.16
C ARG A 95 -7.99 -11.97 4.97
N LEU A 96 -7.44 -10.80 4.66
CA LEU A 96 -7.61 -9.61 5.50
C LEU A 96 -8.53 -8.57 4.91
N TYR A 97 -8.68 -8.52 3.58
CA TYR A 97 -9.44 -7.47 2.92
C TYR A 97 -10.75 -7.99 2.31
N LEU A 98 -10.74 -9.02 1.47
CA LEU A 98 -11.94 -9.54 0.82
C LEU A 98 -13.02 -10.11 1.76
N PRO A 99 -12.69 -10.80 2.88
CA PRO A 99 -13.73 -11.37 3.75
C PRO A 99 -14.58 -10.31 4.45
N PHE A 100 -14.03 -9.11 4.64
CA PHE A 100 -14.64 -8.05 5.44
C PHE A 100 -15.11 -6.85 4.61
N ASP A 101 -14.61 -6.70 3.38
CA ASP A 101 -14.87 -5.53 2.54
C ASP A 101 -15.13 -5.93 1.08
N THR A 102 -16.01 -5.18 0.42
CA THR A 102 -16.29 -5.33 -1.01
C THR A 102 -15.47 -4.31 -1.81
N TYR A 103 -14.60 -4.80 -2.71
CA TYR A 103 -13.73 -3.95 -3.54
C TYR A 103 -14.16 -4.03 -5.02
N PRO A 104 -14.57 -2.92 -5.64
CA PRO A 104 -15.12 -2.91 -7.00
C PRO A 104 -14.08 -3.30 -8.06
N ASN A 105 -12.80 -3.14 -7.75
CA ASN A 105 -11.71 -3.35 -8.70
C ASN A 105 -11.01 -4.70 -8.53
N ILE A 106 -11.40 -5.49 -7.52
CA ILE A 106 -10.82 -6.82 -7.24
C ILE A 106 -11.83 -7.95 -7.52
N VAL A 107 -13.11 -7.75 -7.16
CA VAL A 107 -14.23 -8.66 -7.50
C VAL A 107 -14.41 -8.69 -9.00
#